data_AF-A0A0C4EEI9-F1
#
_entry.id   AF-A0A0C4EEI9-F1
#
_cell.length_a   1.000
_cell.length_b   1.000
_cell.length_c   1.000
_cell.angle_alpha   90.00
_cell.angle_beta   90.00
_cell.angle_gamma   90.00
#
_symmetry.space_group_name_H-M   'P 1'
#
loop_
_entity.id
_entity.type
_entity.pdbx_description
1 polymer ?
#
loop_
_entity_poly.entity_id
_entity_poly.type
_entity_poly.pdbx_seq_one_letter_code
_entity_poly.pdbx_strand_id
1 'polypeptide(L)'
;MKASLTLSLLAAPLAAQAHYIFSQLIVNGQAKGGDYTYIRKNSNSYMPSFTNDIVNSPDLRCNSGARPGTAQTYTVKAGDKVGFKLWYNEFIEHPGPGFVYMSKAPGSVNTYDGSGDWFKAYETGLCGGQPNQDTAWCTWQKDRIEFTIPARIPPGEYLVRVEHLAIHESHVGKGQFYMECAQLKIEGPGGGKPGPLVKIPGIYKASDPGIAYNKWTNRPAKYVMPGPAVWVDNGSTTADNGSGSNSTGGGDSNKGGGESGAAGASLYGQCGGKGWNEPTTCAQGTCKVVNEWYSQCV
;
A
#
# COMPACT_ATOMS: atom_id res chain seq x y z
N MET A 1 45.48 53.20 18.93
CA MET A 1 44.08 52.76 18.80
C MET A 1 44.10 51.45 18.02
N LYS A 2 43.85 50.30 18.68
CA LYS A 2 43.73 49.00 18.03
C LYS A 2 42.24 48.69 17.90
N ALA A 3 41.73 48.66 16.67
CA ALA A 3 40.35 48.30 16.40
C ALA A 3 40.27 46.78 16.23
N SER A 4 39.58 46.10 17.14
CA SER A 4 39.20 44.70 16.98
C SER A 4 37.87 44.64 16.23
N LEU A 5 37.89 44.07 15.03
CA LEU A 5 36.70 43.82 14.23
C LEU A 5 36.18 42.41 14.57
N THR A 6 35.12 42.33 15.37
CA THR A 6 34.45 41.07 15.69
C THR A 6 33.50 40.72 14.54
N LEU A 7 33.83 39.68 13.77
CA LEU A 7 32.99 39.17 12.69
C LEU A 7 31.95 38.21 13.28
N SER A 8 30.74 38.71 13.50
CA SER A 8 29.60 37.86 13.91
C SER A 8 29.11 37.02 12.73
N LEU A 9 29.39 35.71 12.74
CA LEU A 9 28.73 34.77 11.84
C LEU A 9 27.23 34.70 12.18
N LEU A 10 26.38 35.20 11.29
CA LEU A 10 24.95 34.86 11.32
C LEU A 10 24.81 33.40 10.92
N ALA A 11 24.57 32.52 11.89
CA ALA A 11 24.03 31.19 11.63
C ALA A 11 22.54 31.34 11.24
N ALA A 12 22.24 31.36 9.95
CA ALA A 12 20.88 31.23 9.48
C ALA A 12 20.38 29.81 9.84
N PRO A 13 19.22 29.65 10.51
CA PRO A 13 18.67 28.33 10.72
C PRO A 13 18.36 27.71 9.36
N LEU A 14 19.01 26.59 9.05
CA LEU A 14 18.59 25.72 7.96
C LEU A 14 17.18 25.23 8.32
N ALA A 15 16.16 25.77 7.65
CA ALA A 15 14.84 25.18 7.68
C ALA A 15 14.97 23.79 7.03
N ALA A 16 14.95 22.74 7.85
CA ALA A 16 14.88 21.37 7.35
C ALA A 16 13.52 21.20 6.68
N GLN A 17 13.49 21.22 5.34
CA GLN A 17 12.27 21.00 4.59
C GLN A 17 12.12 19.51 4.31
N ALA A 18 11.35 18.82 5.15
CA ALA A 18 11.09 17.37 5.09
C ALA A 18 10.13 16.94 3.95
N HIS A 19 10.01 17.76 2.89
CA HIS A 19 9.13 17.51 1.76
C HIS A 19 9.86 16.73 0.67
N TYR A 20 9.20 15.73 0.09
CA TYR A 20 9.83 14.79 -0.84
C TYR A 20 8.88 14.40 -1.99
N ILE A 21 9.41 13.76 -3.02
CA ILE A 21 8.68 13.33 -4.21
C ILE A 21 9.20 11.98 -4.69
N PHE A 22 8.29 11.07 -5.04
CA PHE A 22 8.64 9.78 -5.60
C PHE A 22 8.84 9.88 -7.12
N SER A 23 10.09 9.95 -7.57
CA SER A 23 10.42 10.20 -8.98
C SER A 23 11.10 9.05 -9.69
N GLN A 24 11.59 8.04 -8.96
CA GLN A 24 12.41 6.97 -9.53
C GLN A 24 11.76 5.60 -9.37
N LEU A 25 11.75 4.83 -10.45
CA LEU A 25 11.29 3.44 -10.45
C LEU A 25 12.45 2.51 -10.07
N ILE A 26 12.22 1.63 -9.10
CA ILE A 26 13.11 0.54 -8.73
C ILE A 26 12.43 -0.78 -9.10
N VAL A 27 13.15 -1.69 -9.75
CA VAL A 27 12.66 -3.05 -10.01
C VAL A 27 13.74 -4.04 -9.59
N ASN A 28 13.37 -4.97 -8.69
CA ASN A 28 14.25 -5.98 -8.10
C ASN A 28 15.55 -5.37 -7.56
N GLY A 29 15.41 -4.27 -6.81
CA GLY A 29 16.52 -3.55 -6.17
C GLY A 29 17.35 -2.65 -7.11
N GLN A 30 17.00 -2.56 -8.39
CA GLN A 30 17.76 -1.77 -9.38
C GLN A 30 16.94 -0.59 -9.89
N ALA A 31 17.54 0.61 -9.90
CA ALA A 31 16.94 1.79 -10.51
C ALA A 31 16.75 1.59 -12.02
N LYS A 32 15.60 2.02 -12.54
CA LYS A 32 15.23 1.93 -13.95
C LYS A 32 15.00 3.33 -14.51
N GLY A 33 15.85 3.73 -15.45
CA GLY A 33 15.87 5.08 -15.99
C GLY A 33 16.33 6.12 -14.97
N GLY A 34 16.23 7.40 -15.36
CA GLY A 34 16.36 8.53 -14.43
C GLY A 34 14.99 8.97 -13.89
N ASP A 35 14.98 10.07 -13.16
CA ASP A 35 13.76 10.65 -12.63
C ASP A 35 12.68 10.88 -13.70
N TYR A 36 11.44 10.54 -13.36
CA TYR A 36 10.26 10.66 -14.22
C TYR A 36 10.34 9.90 -15.56
N THR A 37 11.31 9.01 -15.75
CA THR A 37 11.37 8.18 -16.98
C THR A 37 10.10 7.33 -17.11
N TYR A 38 9.68 6.72 -16.01
CA TYR A 38 8.51 5.82 -15.95
C TYR A 38 7.42 6.31 -14.99
N ILE A 39 7.64 7.46 -14.34
CA ILE A 39 6.71 8.09 -13.41
C ILE A 39 6.24 9.41 -14.01
N ARG A 40 4.94 9.66 -14.04
CA ARG A 40 4.37 10.90 -14.58
C ARG A 40 4.86 12.09 -13.77
N LYS A 41 5.54 13.01 -14.43
CA LYS A 41 5.98 14.25 -13.80
C LYS A 41 4.78 15.13 -13.46
N ASN A 42 4.72 15.60 -12.22
CA ASN A 42 3.73 16.55 -11.75
C ASN A 42 4.29 17.98 -11.71
N SER A 43 3.44 18.98 -11.52
CA SER A 43 3.83 20.39 -11.36
C SER A 43 3.89 20.86 -9.90
N ASN A 44 3.44 20.04 -8.95
CA ASN A 44 3.50 20.34 -7.51
C ASN A 44 4.92 20.13 -6.92
N SER A 45 5.85 19.56 -7.70
CA SER A 45 7.23 19.30 -7.28
C SER A 45 7.24 18.47 -5.98
N TYR A 46 8.17 18.74 -5.07
CA TYR A 46 8.26 18.09 -3.76
C TYR A 46 7.16 18.52 -2.77
N MET A 47 6.30 19.48 -3.10
CA MET A 47 5.28 19.94 -2.15
C MET A 47 4.19 18.88 -1.93
N PRO A 48 3.65 18.76 -0.70
CA PRO A 48 2.48 17.93 -0.46
C PRO A 48 1.24 18.54 -1.12
N SER A 49 0.23 17.70 -1.33
CA SER A 49 -1.16 18.15 -1.53
C SER A 49 -1.92 18.03 -0.21
N PHE A 50 -2.67 19.06 0.17
CA PHE A 50 -3.38 19.07 1.45
C PHE A 50 -4.77 18.43 1.35
N THR A 51 -5.19 17.79 2.44
CA THR A 51 -6.45 17.04 2.54
C THR A 51 -7.65 17.79 1.97
N ASN A 52 -7.86 19.05 2.37
CA ASN A 52 -9.06 19.82 1.95
C ASN A 52 -9.13 20.09 0.45
N ASP A 53 -7.99 20.18 -0.22
CA ASP A 53 -7.92 20.50 -1.65
C ASP A 53 -7.93 19.23 -2.50
N ILE A 54 -7.35 18.13 -1.98
CA ILE A 54 -7.01 16.98 -2.81
C ILE A 54 -8.03 15.85 -2.78
N VAL A 55 -8.71 15.57 -1.66
CA VAL A 55 -9.51 14.33 -1.51
C VAL A 55 -10.66 14.20 -2.51
N ASN A 56 -11.17 15.32 -3.00
CA ASN A 56 -12.23 15.39 -4.02
C ASN A 56 -11.72 15.79 -5.42
N SER A 57 -10.42 16.02 -5.57
CA SER A 57 -9.82 16.47 -6.83
C SER A 57 -9.39 15.29 -7.70
N PRO A 58 -9.55 15.36 -9.03
CA PRO A 58 -8.92 14.42 -9.97
C PRO A 58 -7.40 14.28 -9.77
N ASP A 59 -6.74 15.34 -9.28
CA ASP A 59 -5.31 15.35 -8.99
C ASP A 59 -4.92 14.34 -7.91
N LEU A 60 -5.86 13.86 -7.08
CA LEU A 60 -5.59 12.79 -6.12
C LEU A 60 -5.04 11.53 -6.79
N ARG A 61 -5.36 11.27 -8.06
CA ARG A 61 -4.87 10.10 -8.79
C ARG A 61 -3.36 10.07 -8.87
N CYS A 62 -2.75 11.11 -9.45
CA CYS A 62 -1.35 11.11 -9.85
C CYS A 62 -0.61 12.41 -9.53
N ASN A 63 -1.19 13.28 -8.68
CA ASN A 63 -0.72 14.62 -8.32
C ASN A 63 -0.98 15.68 -9.40
N SER A 64 -0.96 16.94 -8.99
CA SER A 64 -1.36 18.07 -9.83
C SER A 64 -0.43 18.24 -11.03
N GLY A 65 -1.02 18.39 -12.21
CA GLY A 65 -0.28 18.55 -13.46
C GLY A 65 0.29 17.26 -14.06
N ALA A 66 0.17 16.12 -13.38
CA ALA A 66 0.54 14.82 -13.96
C ALA A 66 -0.46 14.43 -15.07
N ARG A 67 0.06 14.10 -16.26
CA ARG A 67 -0.77 13.84 -17.45
C ARG A 67 -0.37 12.57 -18.19
N PRO A 68 -1.29 11.91 -18.90
CA PRO A 68 -0.94 10.84 -19.84
C PRO A 68 0.10 11.30 -20.88
N GLY A 69 0.93 10.37 -21.35
CA GLY A 69 1.92 10.61 -22.40
C GLY A 69 3.18 11.34 -21.96
N THR A 70 3.33 11.62 -20.66
CA THR A 70 4.51 12.33 -20.09
C THR A 70 5.59 11.40 -19.54
N ALA A 71 5.33 10.09 -19.50
CA ALA A 71 6.26 9.06 -19.06
C ALA A 71 6.27 7.89 -20.04
N GLN A 72 7.33 7.10 -20.02
CA GLN A 72 7.42 5.83 -20.74
C GLN A 72 6.77 4.70 -19.94
N THR A 73 6.52 3.56 -20.57
CA THR A 73 6.00 2.36 -19.90
C THR A 73 7.12 1.35 -19.69
N TYR A 74 7.34 0.90 -18.45
CA TYR A 74 8.33 -0.15 -18.14
C TYR A 74 7.65 -1.52 -18.06
N THR A 75 8.28 -2.55 -18.64
CA THR A 75 7.74 -3.92 -18.56
C THR A 75 8.29 -4.64 -17.33
N VAL A 76 7.40 -5.27 -16.58
CA VAL A 76 7.67 -6.04 -15.35
C VAL A 76 6.87 -7.34 -15.38
N LYS A 77 7.28 -8.31 -14.57
CA LYS A 77 6.56 -9.57 -14.38
C LYS A 77 5.78 -9.56 -13.07
N ALA A 78 4.67 -10.29 -13.05
CA ALA A 78 4.01 -10.64 -11.79
C ALA A 78 5.02 -11.32 -10.85
N GLY A 79 5.04 -10.93 -9.58
CA GLY A 79 6.05 -11.35 -8.61
C GLY A 79 7.33 -10.50 -8.57
N ASP A 80 7.56 -9.57 -9.51
CA ASP A 80 8.67 -8.63 -9.39
C ASP A 80 8.46 -7.69 -8.19
N LYS A 81 9.55 -7.34 -7.50
CA LYS A 81 9.55 -6.30 -6.48
C LYS A 81 9.70 -4.94 -7.14
N VAL A 82 8.71 -4.07 -6.97
CA VAL A 82 8.70 -2.71 -7.50
C VAL A 82 8.77 -1.71 -6.36
N GLY A 83 9.62 -0.70 -6.51
CA GLY A 83 9.78 0.40 -5.56
C GLY A 83 9.68 1.75 -6.22
N PHE A 84 9.24 2.72 -5.43
CA PHE A 84 9.16 4.13 -5.78
C PHE A 84 10.14 4.85 -4.87
N LYS A 85 11.29 5.26 -5.41
CA LYS A 85 12.35 5.92 -4.65
C LYS A 85 12.20 7.43 -4.74
N LEU A 86 12.49 8.10 -3.62
CA LEU A 86 12.50 9.55 -3.51
C LEU A 86 13.62 10.19 -4.33
N TRP A 87 13.35 11.40 -4.84
CA TRP A 87 14.33 12.25 -5.50
C TRP A 87 15.48 12.64 -4.52
N TYR A 88 16.66 12.98 -5.05
CA TYR A 88 17.84 13.50 -4.30
C TYR A 88 18.40 12.61 -3.18
N ASN A 89 18.04 11.31 -3.17
CA ASN A 89 18.38 10.40 -2.07
C ASN A 89 17.83 10.86 -0.71
N GLU A 90 16.69 11.55 -0.73
CA GLU A 90 15.96 11.93 0.48
C GLU A 90 15.35 10.72 1.18
N PHE A 91 14.90 10.95 2.41
CA PHE A 91 14.16 9.99 3.21
C PHE A 91 12.74 10.49 3.48
N ILE A 92 11.82 9.56 3.76
CA ILE A 92 10.51 9.89 4.30
C ILE A 92 10.69 10.29 5.76
N GLU A 93 10.61 11.60 6.03
CA GLU A 93 10.81 12.21 7.36
C GLU A 93 9.51 12.74 7.98
N HIS A 94 8.37 12.26 7.48
CA HIS A 94 7.08 12.47 8.11
C HIS A 94 6.48 11.15 8.58
N PRO A 95 5.84 11.12 9.77
CA PRO A 95 5.10 9.95 10.22
C PRO A 95 3.86 9.75 9.35
N GLY A 96 3.58 8.52 8.95
CA GLY A 96 2.44 8.23 8.08
C GLY A 96 2.44 6.85 7.46
N PRO A 97 1.27 6.35 7.02
CA PRO A 97 1.21 5.12 6.25
C PRO A 97 1.66 5.33 4.79
N GLY A 98 2.08 4.24 4.17
CA GLY A 98 2.34 4.15 2.73
C GLY A 98 1.33 3.23 2.04
N PHE A 99 0.99 3.52 0.79
CA PHE A 99 0.07 2.74 -0.02
C PHE A 99 0.58 2.56 -1.44
N VAL A 100 0.18 1.46 -2.07
CA VAL A 100 0.24 1.31 -3.53
C VAL A 100 -1.13 0.89 -4.04
N TYR A 101 -1.62 1.63 -5.03
CA TYR A 101 -2.85 1.33 -5.75
C TYR A 101 -2.54 1.06 -7.22
N MET A 102 -3.32 0.19 -7.84
CA MET A 102 -3.13 -0.18 -9.24
C MET A 102 -4.45 -0.06 -10.00
N SER A 103 -4.38 0.47 -11.22
CA SER A 103 -5.51 0.56 -12.13
C SER A 103 -5.10 0.09 -13.51
N LYS A 104 -5.83 -0.92 -14.01
CA LYS A 104 -5.61 -1.46 -15.34
C LYS A 104 -6.11 -0.45 -16.38
N ALA A 105 -5.25 -0.09 -17.32
CA ALA A 105 -5.68 0.74 -18.45
C ALA A 105 -6.63 -0.07 -19.34
N PRO A 106 -7.74 0.52 -19.83
CA PRO A 106 -8.63 -0.14 -20.79
C PRO A 106 -7.98 -0.33 -22.18
N GLY A 107 -6.90 0.41 -22.45
CA GLY A 107 -6.06 0.32 -23.63
C GLY A 107 -4.62 0.65 -23.25
N SER A 108 -3.96 1.53 -24.01
CA SER A 108 -2.62 1.98 -23.63
C SER A 108 -2.67 2.88 -22.39
N VAL A 109 -1.74 2.65 -21.45
CA VAL A 109 -1.56 3.51 -20.28
C VAL A 109 -1.12 4.92 -20.67
N ASN A 110 -0.49 5.10 -21.84
CA ASN A 110 -0.05 6.41 -22.32
C ASN A 110 -1.20 7.38 -22.62
N THR A 111 -2.42 6.89 -22.85
CA THR A 111 -3.60 7.75 -23.06
C THR A 111 -4.59 7.67 -21.88
N TYR A 112 -4.32 6.82 -20.89
CA TYR A 112 -5.20 6.58 -19.76
C TYR A 112 -4.93 7.56 -18.61
N ASP A 113 -5.97 8.27 -18.18
CA ASP A 113 -5.91 9.28 -17.11
C ASP A 113 -6.12 8.72 -15.69
N GLY A 114 -6.48 7.44 -15.55
CA GLY A 114 -6.80 6.83 -14.26
C GLY A 114 -8.29 6.89 -13.87
N SER A 115 -9.19 7.24 -14.79
CA SER A 115 -10.66 7.29 -14.61
C SER A 115 -11.35 5.96 -14.28
N GLY A 116 -10.69 4.84 -14.56
CA GLY A 116 -11.16 3.49 -14.31
C GLY A 116 -11.10 3.07 -12.84
N ASP A 117 -11.14 1.76 -12.62
CA ASP A 117 -11.19 1.18 -11.29
C ASP A 117 -9.78 0.99 -10.72
N TRP A 118 -9.65 1.23 -9.43
CA TRP A 118 -8.43 1.05 -8.66
C TRP A 118 -8.64 -0.04 -7.61
N PHE A 119 -7.58 -0.80 -7.33
CA PHE A 119 -7.51 -1.65 -6.13
C PHE A 119 -6.25 -1.32 -5.36
N LYS A 120 -6.26 -1.56 -4.05
CA LYS A 120 -5.09 -1.45 -3.20
C LYS A 120 -4.24 -2.71 -3.35
N ALA A 121 -3.01 -2.57 -3.84
CA ALA A 121 -2.07 -3.68 -4.01
C ALA A 121 -1.17 -3.87 -2.79
N TYR A 122 -0.96 -2.81 -2.01
CA TYR A 122 -0.10 -2.81 -0.84
C TYR A 122 -0.48 -1.67 0.11
N GLU A 123 -0.27 -1.91 1.40
CA GLU A 123 -0.20 -0.85 2.40
C GLU A 123 0.83 -1.18 3.47
N THR A 124 1.31 -0.14 4.13
CA THR A 124 2.14 -0.25 5.32
C THR A 124 1.80 0.84 6.31
N GLY A 125 1.78 0.50 7.59
CA GLY A 125 1.49 1.43 8.69
C GLY A 125 2.61 1.40 9.74
N LEU A 126 2.26 1.02 10.95
CA LEU A 126 3.20 0.89 12.06
C LEU A 126 3.94 -0.47 12.01
N CYS A 127 5.26 -0.47 12.24
CA CYS A 127 6.08 -1.68 12.44
C CYS A 127 6.32 -2.03 13.91
N GLY A 128 5.83 -1.20 14.83
CA GLY A 128 5.99 -1.34 16.27
C GLY A 128 5.59 -0.05 16.98
N GLY A 129 5.62 -0.02 18.30
CA GLY A 129 5.37 1.23 19.05
C GLY A 129 3.95 1.78 18.92
N GLN A 130 3.82 3.11 19.01
CA GLN A 130 2.54 3.84 19.02
C GLN A 130 2.53 4.92 17.93
N PRO A 131 1.36 5.30 17.39
CA PRO A 131 1.25 6.29 16.30
C PRO A 131 1.85 7.67 16.59
N ASN A 132 2.00 8.05 17.87
CA ASN A 132 2.60 9.32 18.27
C ASN A 132 4.12 9.34 18.15
N GLN A 133 4.76 8.18 17.98
CA GLN A 133 6.20 8.02 17.78
C GLN A 133 6.50 7.97 16.28
N ASP A 134 7.39 8.82 15.80
CA ASP A 134 7.65 8.90 14.36
C ASP A 134 8.38 7.65 13.83
N THR A 135 9.32 7.13 14.62
CA THR A 135 10.08 5.91 14.32
C THR A 135 9.24 4.62 14.34
N ALA A 136 7.99 4.69 14.81
CA ALA A 136 7.07 3.57 14.82
C ALA A 136 6.49 3.24 13.43
N TRP A 137 6.57 4.18 12.49
CA TRP A 137 6.06 4.03 11.13
C TRP A 137 7.06 3.28 10.25
N CYS A 138 6.62 2.25 9.53
CA CYS A 138 7.49 1.45 8.66
C CYS A 138 8.18 2.29 7.57
N THR A 139 7.54 3.39 7.17
CA THR A 139 8.00 4.33 6.15
C THR A 139 9.06 5.28 6.68
N TRP A 140 9.17 5.45 8.00
CA TRP A 140 10.10 6.39 8.62
C TRP A 140 11.55 6.09 8.19
N GLN A 141 12.25 7.13 7.71
CA GLN A 141 13.63 7.05 7.26
C GLN A 141 13.85 6.01 6.15
N LYS A 142 12.81 5.73 5.35
CA LYS A 142 12.93 4.96 4.11
C LYS A 142 13.11 5.90 2.93
N ASP A 143 13.97 5.52 2.00
CA ASP A 143 14.19 6.24 0.74
C ASP A 143 13.17 5.85 -0.34
N ARG A 144 12.30 4.88 -0.06
CA ARG A 144 11.32 4.34 -1.01
C ARG A 144 10.14 3.66 -0.31
N ILE A 145 9.03 3.56 -1.03
CA ILE A 145 7.96 2.58 -0.77
C ILE A 145 8.09 1.47 -1.80
N GLU A 146 8.06 0.22 -1.36
CA GLU A 146 8.20 -0.95 -2.24
C GLU A 146 7.16 -2.02 -1.93
N PHE A 147 6.78 -2.77 -2.96
CA PHE A 147 5.83 -3.86 -2.88
C PHE A 147 6.17 -4.94 -3.91
N THR A 148 5.57 -6.12 -3.78
CA THR A 148 5.68 -7.19 -4.78
C THR A 148 4.43 -7.18 -5.64
N ILE A 149 4.59 -7.22 -6.96
CA ILE A 149 3.45 -7.29 -7.88
C ILE A 149 2.68 -8.60 -7.60
N PRO A 150 1.35 -8.57 -7.39
CA PRO A 150 0.58 -9.79 -7.10
C PRO A 150 0.75 -10.85 -8.20
N ALA A 151 0.96 -12.11 -7.82
CA ALA A 151 1.38 -13.17 -8.72
C ALA A 151 0.35 -13.47 -9.83
N ARG A 152 -0.95 -13.34 -9.55
CA ARG A 152 -2.04 -13.58 -10.51
C ARG A 152 -2.69 -12.30 -11.02
N ILE A 153 -2.02 -11.16 -10.92
CA ILE A 153 -2.53 -9.92 -11.51
C ILE A 153 -2.80 -10.11 -13.00
N PRO A 154 -3.97 -9.68 -13.52
CA PRO A 154 -4.25 -9.80 -14.95
C PRO A 154 -3.19 -9.09 -15.81
N PRO A 155 -2.57 -9.73 -16.81
CA PRO A 155 -1.54 -9.10 -17.64
C PRO A 155 -2.09 -7.90 -18.42
N GLY A 156 -1.29 -6.85 -18.57
CA GLY A 156 -1.66 -5.64 -19.33
C GLY A 156 -0.96 -4.38 -18.82
N GLU A 157 -1.37 -3.22 -19.31
CA GLU A 157 -0.80 -1.94 -18.87
C GLU A 157 -1.56 -1.35 -17.69
N TYR A 158 -0.84 -0.76 -16.74
CA TYR A 158 -1.34 -0.28 -15.47
C TYR A 158 -0.77 1.10 -15.14
N LEU A 159 -1.61 1.96 -14.57
CA LEU A 159 -1.11 2.98 -13.65
C LEU A 159 -0.90 2.35 -12.28
N VAL A 160 0.27 2.60 -11.70
CA VAL A 160 0.63 2.17 -10.36
C VAL A 160 0.93 3.40 -9.54
N ARG A 161 0.03 3.72 -8.62
CA ARG A 161 0.02 4.90 -7.78
C ARG A 161 0.68 4.59 -6.44
N VAL A 162 1.80 5.22 -6.15
CA VAL A 162 2.36 5.26 -4.80
C VAL A 162 1.73 6.42 -4.04
N GLU A 163 1.54 6.25 -2.74
CA GLU A 163 1.11 7.33 -1.85
C GLU A 163 1.77 7.19 -0.48
N HIS A 164 2.20 8.33 0.08
CA HIS A 164 2.48 8.48 1.50
C HIS A 164 1.57 9.58 2.07
N LEU A 165 0.91 9.28 3.19
CA LEU A 165 0.06 10.23 3.90
C LEU A 165 0.77 10.68 5.18
N ALA A 166 1.38 11.86 5.16
CA ALA A 166 1.98 12.45 6.34
C ALA A 166 0.90 13.01 7.28
N ILE A 167 0.90 12.52 8.52
CA ILE A 167 -0.19 12.77 9.49
C ILE A 167 0.16 13.79 10.58
N HIS A 168 1.32 14.45 10.49
CA HIS A 168 1.78 15.38 11.54
C HIS A 168 0.86 16.61 11.69
N GLU A 169 0.21 17.08 10.62
CA GLU A 169 -0.79 18.17 10.68
C GLU A 169 -2.24 17.70 10.47
N SER A 170 -2.50 16.39 10.46
CA SER A 170 -3.84 15.82 10.26
C SER A 170 -4.88 16.33 11.26
N HIS A 171 -4.47 16.55 12.51
CA HIS A 171 -5.34 17.03 13.60
C HIS A 171 -5.94 18.42 13.38
N VAL A 172 -5.38 19.21 12.46
CA VAL A 172 -5.90 20.53 12.05
C VAL A 172 -6.39 20.52 10.60
N GLY A 173 -6.71 19.34 10.05
CA GLY A 173 -7.24 19.18 8.70
C GLY A 173 -6.20 19.39 7.59
N LYS A 174 -4.90 19.38 7.92
CA LYS A 174 -3.79 19.59 6.99
C LYS A 174 -2.97 18.31 6.77
N GLY A 175 -3.62 17.14 6.79
CA GLY A 175 -2.95 15.91 6.36
C GLY A 175 -2.36 16.08 4.96
N GLN A 176 -1.13 15.59 4.76
CA GLN A 176 -0.30 15.89 3.60
C GLN A 176 -0.12 14.64 2.74
N PHE A 177 -0.58 14.70 1.50
CA PHE A 177 -0.49 13.61 0.54
C PHE A 177 0.70 13.82 -0.40
N TYR A 178 1.54 12.79 -0.50
CA TYR A 178 2.61 12.66 -1.49
C TYR A 178 2.27 11.47 -2.36
N MET A 179 2.00 11.69 -3.65
CA MET A 179 1.52 10.62 -4.54
C MET A 179 2.00 10.83 -5.98
N GLU A 180 2.22 9.74 -6.68
CA GLU A 180 2.75 9.74 -8.05
C GLU A 180 2.33 8.44 -8.74
N CYS A 181 2.24 8.47 -10.07
CA CYS A 181 1.87 7.31 -10.87
C CYS A 181 3.00 6.87 -11.78
N ALA A 182 3.44 5.63 -11.61
CA ALA A 182 4.24 4.92 -12.60
C ALA A 182 3.36 4.28 -13.68
N GLN A 183 3.96 4.07 -14.86
CA GLN A 183 3.36 3.34 -15.96
C GLN A 183 4.07 2.00 -16.14
N LEU A 184 3.36 0.90 -15.87
CA LEU A 184 3.93 -0.45 -15.99
C LEU A 184 3.12 -1.28 -16.97
N LYS A 185 3.81 -2.08 -17.80
CA LYS A 185 3.23 -3.21 -18.51
C LYS A 185 3.56 -4.47 -17.72
N ILE A 186 2.53 -5.18 -17.29
CA ILE A 186 2.68 -6.36 -16.44
C ILE A 186 2.45 -7.61 -17.28
N GLU A 187 3.43 -8.51 -17.25
CA GLU A 187 3.37 -9.84 -17.84
C GLU A 187 3.23 -10.88 -16.71
N GLY A 188 2.57 -12.01 -16.99
CA GLY A 188 2.37 -13.03 -15.97
C GLY A 188 1.23 -13.99 -16.31
N PRO A 189 0.97 -14.96 -15.43
CA PRO A 189 -0.06 -15.97 -15.66
C PRO A 189 -1.49 -15.40 -15.56
N GLY A 190 -1.70 -14.31 -14.83
CA GLY A 190 -3.04 -13.77 -14.58
C GLY A 190 -3.93 -14.70 -13.78
N GLY A 191 -5.25 -14.58 -13.98
CA GLY A 191 -6.26 -15.44 -13.34
C GLY A 191 -6.83 -14.91 -12.03
N GLY A 192 -6.22 -13.88 -11.44
CA GLY A 192 -6.75 -13.16 -10.28
C GLY A 192 -7.86 -12.19 -10.66
N LYS A 193 -8.72 -11.88 -9.68
CA LYS A 193 -9.75 -10.84 -9.77
C LYS A 193 -9.46 -9.75 -8.73
N PRO A 194 -8.76 -8.66 -9.10
CA PRO A 194 -8.42 -7.61 -8.14
C PRO A 194 -9.65 -6.98 -7.50
N GLY A 195 -9.58 -6.77 -6.20
CA GLY A 195 -10.63 -6.09 -5.44
C GLY A 195 -10.33 -6.04 -3.94
N PRO A 196 -11.06 -5.22 -3.17
CA PRO A 196 -12.19 -4.38 -3.59
C PRO A 196 -11.80 -3.28 -4.59
N LEU A 197 -12.71 -2.97 -5.52
CA LEU A 197 -12.52 -1.91 -6.52
C LEU A 197 -13.11 -0.58 -6.04
N VAL A 198 -12.38 0.50 -6.29
CA VAL A 198 -12.75 1.88 -5.90
C VAL A 198 -12.41 2.89 -6.99
N LYS A 199 -12.92 4.13 -6.84
CA LYS A 199 -12.53 5.29 -7.67
C LYS A 199 -11.61 6.21 -6.89
N ILE A 200 -10.67 6.85 -7.61
CA ILE A 200 -9.83 7.92 -7.09
C ILE A 200 -10.02 9.13 -8.01
N PRO A 201 -10.59 10.27 -7.57
CA PRO A 201 -11.09 10.56 -6.23
C PRO A 201 -12.37 9.78 -5.87
N GLY A 202 -12.74 9.81 -4.59
CA GLY A 202 -13.89 9.08 -4.01
C GLY A 202 -13.51 7.98 -3.00
N ILE A 203 -12.24 7.59 -2.97
CA ILE A 203 -11.68 6.58 -2.05
C ILE A 203 -11.59 7.08 -0.60
N TYR A 204 -11.45 8.40 -0.41
CA TYR A 204 -11.20 9.03 0.89
C TYR A 204 -12.22 10.11 1.19
N LYS A 205 -12.45 10.34 2.49
CA LYS A 205 -13.10 11.54 3.02
C LYS A 205 -12.11 12.25 3.93
N ALA A 206 -12.16 13.59 3.94
CA ALA A 206 -11.34 14.39 4.86
C ALA A 206 -11.56 14.00 6.33
N SER A 207 -12.76 13.52 6.67
CA SER A 207 -13.15 13.07 8.01
C SER A 207 -12.79 11.61 8.32
N ASP A 208 -12.17 10.86 7.40
CA ASP A 208 -11.77 9.48 7.69
C ASP A 208 -10.82 9.46 8.90
N PRO A 209 -10.95 8.52 9.84
CA PRO A 209 -10.22 8.57 11.11
C PRO A 209 -8.70 8.48 10.94
N GLY A 210 -8.20 7.88 9.85
CA GLY A 210 -6.77 7.86 9.52
C GLY A 210 -6.27 9.15 8.84
N ILE A 211 -7.17 9.98 8.31
CA ILE A 211 -6.88 11.25 7.63
C ILE A 211 -7.02 12.44 8.59
N ALA A 212 -8.15 12.54 9.31
CA ALA A 212 -8.39 13.50 10.39
C ALA A 212 -7.82 13.00 11.73
N TYR A 213 -6.60 12.49 11.70
CA TYR A 213 -5.98 11.81 12.83
C TYR A 213 -5.22 12.76 13.77
N ASN A 214 -5.32 12.54 15.08
CA ASN A 214 -4.55 13.29 16.08
C ASN A 214 -3.47 12.42 16.74
N LYS A 215 -2.24 12.54 16.23
CA LYS A 215 -1.06 11.83 16.78
C LYS A 215 -0.44 12.52 18.01
N TRP A 216 -0.78 13.76 18.33
CA TRP A 216 -0.06 14.55 19.34
C TRP A 216 -0.52 14.31 20.77
N THR A 217 -1.46 13.38 20.97
CA THR A 217 -1.90 13.00 22.31
C THR A 217 -0.96 11.96 22.92
N ASN A 218 -0.88 11.92 24.26
CA ASN A 218 -0.04 10.95 24.97
C ASN A 218 -0.46 9.49 24.74
N ARG A 219 -1.73 9.26 24.39
CA ARG A 219 -2.32 7.95 24.09
C ARG A 219 -3.26 8.12 22.90
N PRO A 220 -2.72 8.22 21.68
CA PRO A 220 -3.57 8.45 20.53
C PRO A 220 -4.41 7.20 20.24
N ALA A 221 -5.53 7.40 19.54
CA ALA A 221 -6.38 6.30 19.12
C ALA A 221 -5.57 5.29 18.28
N LYS A 222 -6.04 4.03 18.17
CA LYS A 222 -5.43 3.11 17.21
C LYS A 222 -5.56 3.70 15.81
N TYR A 223 -4.49 3.62 15.02
CA TYR A 223 -4.52 4.12 13.65
C TYR A 223 -5.39 3.20 12.78
N VAL A 224 -6.30 3.81 12.02
CA VAL A 224 -7.18 3.10 11.07
C VAL A 224 -6.72 3.44 9.67
N MET A 225 -6.31 2.44 8.90
CA MET A 225 -5.85 2.63 7.52
C MET A 225 -6.98 3.17 6.64
N PRO A 226 -6.80 4.30 5.94
CA PRO A 226 -7.76 4.80 4.96
C PRO A 226 -7.91 3.88 3.73
N GLY A 227 -9.05 3.98 3.05
CA GLY A 227 -9.32 3.27 1.79
C GLY A 227 -9.74 1.80 1.95
N PRO A 228 -9.85 1.05 0.83
CA PRO A 228 -10.29 -0.34 0.84
C PRO A 228 -9.23 -1.26 1.45
N ALA A 229 -9.60 -2.51 1.73
CA ALA A 229 -8.64 -3.55 2.05
C ALA A 229 -7.64 -3.80 0.90
N VAL A 230 -6.45 -4.28 1.23
CA VAL A 230 -5.48 -4.77 0.23
C VAL A 230 -6.09 -5.96 -0.51
N TRP A 231 -5.93 -5.99 -1.84
CA TRP A 231 -6.29 -7.16 -2.63
C TRP A 231 -5.39 -8.35 -2.24
N VAL A 232 -6.02 -9.37 -1.67
CA VAL A 232 -5.35 -10.64 -1.37
C VAL A 232 -5.59 -11.60 -2.53
N ASP A 233 -4.50 -12.05 -3.12
CA ASP A 233 -4.52 -12.96 -4.26
C ASP A 233 -4.84 -14.40 -3.84
N ASN A 234 -6.10 -14.68 -3.51
CA ASN A 234 -6.56 -15.95 -2.94
C ASN A 234 -6.66 -17.10 -3.95
N GLY A 235 -5.58 -17.50 -4.60
CA GLY A 235 -5.66 -18.73 -5.38
C GLY A 235 -4.41 -19.15 -6.08
N SER A 236 -3.52 -19.77 -5.33
CA SER A 236 -3.10 -21.09 -5.77
C SER A 236 -2.60 -21.84 -4.56
N THR A 237 -3.41 -22.81 -4.12
CA THR A 237 -2.89 -24.14 -3.87
C THR A 237 -2.19 -24.60 -5.16
N THR A 238 -0.94 -24.20 -5.37
CA THR A 238 -0.08 -24.95 -6.27
C THR A 238 0.16 -26.26 -5.56
N ALA A 239 -0.43 -27.31 -6.14
CA ALA A 239 0.00 -28.68 -5.96
C ALA A 239 1.53 -28.71 -6.02
N ASP A 240 2.16 -28.98 -4.87
CA ASP A 240 3.55 -29.33 -4.84
C ASP A 240 3.66 -30.79 -5.30
N ASN A 241 4.35 -30.96 -6.41
CA ASN A 241 4.64 -32.25 -7.01
C ASN A 241 5.83 -32.84 -6.23
N GLY A 242 5.56 -33.25 -4.99
CA GLY A 242 6.51 -33.93 -4.12
C GLY A 242 6.38 -35.44 -4.29
N SER A 243 7.23 -36.00 -5.15
CA SER A 243 7.48 -37.45 -5.27
C SER A 243 7.72 -38.08 -3.89
N GLY A 244 6.90 -39.08 -3.55
CA GLY A 244 6.99 -39.86 -2.32
C GLY A 244 6.22 -41.17 -2.48
N SER A 245 6.89 -42.16 -3.07
CA SER A 245 6.45 -43.56 -3.14
C SER A 245 6.12 -44.09 -1.74
N ASN A 246 4.94 -44.69 -1.52
CA ASN A 246 4.79 -46.14 -1.29
C ASN A 246 3.33 -46.55 -0.92
N SER A 247 2.82 -47.53 -1.69
CA SER A 247 1.99 -48.69 -1.28
C SER A 247 0.50 -48.58 -0.88
N THR A 248 -0.30 -49.19 -1.78
CA THR A 248 -1.34 -50.25 -1.59
C THR A 248 -2.77 -49.98 -1.13
N GLY A 249 -3.70 -50.46 -1.99
CA GLY A 249 -5.05 -50.96 -1.68
C GLY A 249 -6.15 -49.89 -1.78
N GLY A 250 -7.24 -49.99 -2.55
CA GLY A 250 -7.90 -51.09 -3.22
C GLY A 250 -9.42 -50.94 -3.01
N GLY A 251 -10.20 -50.80 -4.09
CA GLY A 251 -11.60 -51.25 -4.17
C GLY A 251 -12.76 -50.39 -3.62
N ASP A 252 -13.58 -49.91 -4.58
CA ASP A 252 -15.05 -49.91 -4.63
C ASP A 252 -15.98 -48.95 -3.82
N SER A 253 -16.66 -48.12 -4.64
CA SER A 253 -18.11 -47.83 -4.74
C SER A 253 -19.00 -47.49 -3.51
N ASN A 254 -19.70 -46.34 -3.65
CA ASN A 254 -21.17 -46.18 -3.67
C ASN A 254 -21.77 -45.09 -2.73
N LYS A 255 -22.61 -44.25 -3.34
CA LYS A 255 -23.77 -43.46 -2.85
C LYS A 255 -23.79 -42.80 -1.45
N GLY A 256 -23.91 -41.46 -1.49
CA GLY A 256 -25.16 -40.76 -1.13
C GLY A 256 -25.35 -40.24 0.31
N GLY A 257 -25.79 -38.97 0.42
CA GLY A 257 -26.47 -38.42 1.61
C GLY A 257 -25.67 -37.35 2.35
N GLY A 258 -26.12 -36.09 2.24
CA GLY A 258 -25.54 -34.97 2.98
C GLY A 258 -26.02 -34.89 4.42
N GLU A 259 -25.18 -34.34 5.29
CA GLU A 259 -25.54 -33.41 6.36
C GLU A 259 -24.27 -32.76 6.94
N SER A 260 -24.45 -31.53 7.37
CA SER A 260 -23.47 -30.54 7.80
C SER A 260 -22.50 -31.02 8.89
N GLY A 261 -21.26 -31.32 8.50
CA GLY A 261 -20.11 -31.40 9.40
C GLY A 261 -19.21 -30.18 9.17
N ALA A 262 -19.19 -29.26 10.13
CA ALA A 262 -18.50 -27.98 10.04
C ALA A 262 -17.03 -28.14 9.61
N ALA A 263 -16.72 -27.76 8.38
CA ALA A 263 -15.35 -27.44 7.99
C ALA A 263 -14.88 -26.34 8.94
N GLY A 264 -13.77 -26.58 9.64
CA GLY A 264 -13.22 -25.60 10.58
C GLY A 264 -13.05 -24.21 9.93
N ALA A 265 -13.03 -23.16 10.74
CA ALA A 265 -12.78 -21.81 10.26
C ALA A 265 -11.47 -21.77 9.44
N SER A 266 -11.47 -21.04 8.34
CA SER A 266 -10.27 -20.83 7.52
C SER A 266 -9.14 -20.22 8.36
N LEU A 267 -7.89 -20.32 7.90
CA LEU A 267 -6.79 -19.57 8.53
C LEU A 267 -7.17 -18.08 8.62
N TYR A 268 -6.96 -17.47 9.78
CA TYR A 268 -7.41 -16.14 10.20
C TYR A 268 -8.92 -15.93 10.37
N GLY A 269 -9.73 -16.97 10.21
CA GLY A 269 -11.16 -16.96 10.51
C GLY A 269 -11.47 -17.01 12.01
N GLN A 270 -12.65 -16.52 12.40
CA GLN A 270 -13.11 -16.63 13.77
C GLN A 270 -13.42 -18.09 14.11
N CYS A 271 -12.85 -18.58 15.19
CA CYS A 271 -13.00 -19.95 15.66
C CYS A 271 -13.49 -20.04 17.11
N GLY A 272 -13.99 -18.93 17.66
CA GLY A 272 -14.47 -18.89 19.04
C GLY A 272 -14.75 -17.48 19.53
N GLY A 273 -15.26 -17.40 20.76
CA GLY A 273 -15.72 -16.16 21.38
C GLY A 273 -17.12 -16.30 21.95
N LYS A 274 -17.44 -15.54 23.00
CA LYS A 274 -18.77 -15.57 23.63
C LYS A 274 -19.86 -15.18 22.61
N GLY A 275 -20.83 -16.06 22.40
CA GLY A 275 -21.93 -15.88 21.44
C GLY A 275 -21.62 -16.33 20.00
N TRP A 276 -20.44 -16.91 19.75
CA TRP A 276 -20.10 -17.52 18.45
C TRP A 276 -20.73 -18.92 18.33
N ASN A 277 -21.50 -19.15 17.27
CA ASN A 277 -22.23 -20.40 17.02
C ASN A 277 -21.66 -21.25 15.87
N GLU A 278 -20.66 -20.73 15.16
CA GLU A 278 -20.06 -21.33 13.96
C GLU A 278 -18.65 -21.87 14.30
N PRO A 279 -17.82 -22.41 13.37
CA PRO A 279 -16.90 -23.49 13.71
C PRO A 279 -15.94 -23.10 14.84
N THR A 280 -15.84 -23.96 15.85
CA THR A 280 -14.95 -23.77 17.01
C THR A 280 -13.56 -24.37 16.80
N THR A 281 -13.31 -24.89 15.61
CA THR A 281 -12.06 -25.51 15.18
C THR A 281 -11.56 -24.82 13.92
N CYS A 282 -10.27 -24.97 13.63
CA CYS A 282 -9.64 -24.39 12.45
C CYS A 282 -9.43 -25.44 11.38
N ALA A 283 -9.80 -25.13 10.14
CA ALA A 283 -9.44 -25.95 8.98
C ALA A 283 -7.92 -25.94 8.75
N GLN A 284 -7.26 -24.85 9.15
CA GLN A 284 -5.80 -24.67 9.12
C GLN A 284 -5.36 -23.83 10.31
N GLY A 285 -4.24 -24.20 10.94
CA GLY A 285 -3.72 -23.52 12.14
C GLY A 285 -4.39 -23.97 13.44
N THR A 286 -4.17 -23.21 14.51
CA THR A 286 -4.76 -23.46 15.84
C THR A 286 -5.66 -22.28 16.22
N CYS A 287 -6.81 -22.58 16.82
CA CYS A 287 -7.68 -21.54 17.33
C CYS A 287 -7.06 -20.87 18.56
N LYS A 288 -6.65 -19.60 18.43
CA LYS A 288 -6.08 -18.82 19.53
C LYS A 288 -7.05 -17.76 20.02
N VAL A 289 -7.26 -17.73 21.33
CA VAL A 289 -8.08 -16.71 21.99
C VAL A 289 -7.38 -15.36 21.87
N VAL A 290 -8.07 -14.38 21.29
CA VAL A 290 -7.61 -12.99 21.21
C VAL A 290 -8.23 -12.17 22.33
N ASN A 291 -9.53 -12.36 22.59
CA ASN A 291 -10.24 -11.83 23.74
C ASN A 291 -11.50 -12.68 24.03
N GLU A 292 -12.28 -12.32 25.06
CA GLU A 292 -13.46 -13.10 25.50
C GLU A 292 -14.54 -13.26 24.41
N TRP A 293 -14.61 -12.35 23.43
CA TRP A 293 -15.60 -12.34 22.35
C TRP A 293 -15.04 -12.86 21.02
N TYR A 294 -13.72 -13.12 20.93
CA TYR A 294 -13.07 -13.43 19.67
C TYR A 294 -11.84 -14.34 19.82
N SER A 295 -11.85 -15.45 19.10
CA SER A 295 -10.72 -16.35 18.89
C SER A 295 -10.49 -16.53 17.40
N GLN A 296 -9.24 -16.67 16.96
CA GLN A 296 -8.86 -16.68 15.56
C GLN A 296 -7.95 -17.87 15.22
N CYS A 297 -8.15 -18.46 14.04
CA CYS A 297 -7.23 -19.45 13.50
C CYS A 297 -5.92 -18.81 13.09
N VAL A 298 -4.80 -19.24 13.67
CA VAL A 298 -3.45 -18.77 13.34
C VAL A 298 -2.44 -19.91 13.30
#